data_AF-A0AAD6AEV6-F1
#
_entry.id   AF-A0AAD6AEV6-F1
#
_cell.length_a   1.000
_cell.length_b   1.000
_cell.length_c   1.000
_cell.angle_alpha   90.00
_cell.angle_beta   90.00
_cell.angle_gamma   90.00
#
_symmetry.space_group_name_H-M   'P 1'
#
loop_
_entity.id
_entity.type
_entity.pdbx_description
1 polymer ?
#
loop_
_entity_poly.entity_id
_entity_poly.type
_entity_poly.pdbx_seq_one_letter_code
_entity_poly.pdbx_strand_id
1 'polypeptide(L)'
;MLNTTRHLAGFVKALQKSLQRRFRGIFANVRMDDSAQPAGDLPFGDMVYMMSALLDPSFCFFWLEQDVLAPDEVKSEVKEMIMDLVLAEARKVTILAESSSGKPF
;
A
#
# COMPACT_ATOMS: atom_id res chain seq x y z
N MET A 1 12.33 21.32 -28.21
CA MET A 1 12.16 20.47 -27.00
C MET A 1 11.02 19.44 -27.10
N LEU A 2 10.22 19.38 -28.17
CA LEU A 2 9.05 18.48 -28.26
C LEU A 2 9.34 17.02 -28.69
N ASN A 3 10.56 16.68 -29.15
CA ASN A 3 10.84 15.35 -29.70
C ASN A 3 11.39 14.33 -28.68
N THR A 4 12.08 14.78 -27.61
CA THR A 4 12.68 13.87 -26.62
C THR A 4 11.64 13.08 -25.82
N THR A 5 10.47 13.67 -25.58
CA THR A 5 9.36 13.04 -24.85
C THR A 5 8.69 11.90 -25.63
N ARG A 6 8.69 11.95 -26.97
CA ARG A 6 8.04 10.93 -27.82
C ARG A 6 8.82 9.62 -27.89
N HIS A 7 10.15 9.66 -27.80
CA HIS A 7 11.02 8.46 -27.82
C HIS A 7 10.99 7.67 -26.51
N LEU A 8 10.61 8.31 -25.40
CA LEU A 8 10.53 7.68 -24.08
C LEU A 8 9.16 7.07 -23.78
N ALA A 9 8.12 7.38 -24.55
CA ALA A 9 6.76 6.92 -24.28
C ALA A 9 6.66 5.38 -24.21
N GLY A 10 7.35 4.66 -25.10
CA GLY A 10 7.39 3.20 -25.08
C GLY A 10 8.12 2.64 -23.85
N PHE A 11 9.22 3.27 -23.45
CA PHE A 11 9.99 2.91 -22.26
C PHE A 11 9.21 3.17 -20.98
N VAL A 12 8.57 4.34 -20.85
CA VAL A 12 7.69 4.70 -19.73
C VAL A 12 6.56 3.69 -19.60
N LYS A 13 5.91 3.33 -20.71
CA LYS A 13 4.83 2.33 -20.70
C LYS A 13 5.32 0.94 -20.29
N ALA A 14 6.50 0.53 -20.76
CA ALA A 14 7.11 -0.74 -20.36
C ALA A 14 7.48 -0.76 -18.87
N LEU A 15 8.05 0.34 -18.37
CA LEU A 15 8.38 0.52 -16.95
C LEU A 15 7.13 0.48 -16.09
N GLN A 16 6.09 1.25 -16.46
CA GLN A 16 4.81 1.26 -15.76
C GLN A 16 4.20 -0.14 -15.69
N LYS A 17 4.15 -0.88 -16.81
CA LYS A 17 3.65 -2.27 -16.83
C LYS A 17 4.48 -3.20 -15.95
N SER A 18 5.81 -3.03 -15.96
CA SER A 18 6.72 -3.83 -15.12
C SER A 18 6.46 -3.59 -13.64
N LEU A 19 6.34 -2.32 -13.23
CA LEU A 19 6.01 -1.93 -11.85
C LEU A 19 4.62 -2.43 -11.44
N GLN A 20 3.61 -2.24 -12.29
CA GLN A 20 2.25 -2.72 -12.05
C GLN A 20 2.20 -4.23 -11.82
N ARG A 21 2.93 -5.00 -12.64
CA ARG A 21 3.03 -6.46 -12.47
C ARG A 21 3.77 -6.84 -11.18
N ARG A 22 4.86 -6.14 -10.85
CA ARG A 22 5.69 -6.44 -9.68
C ARG A 22 4.97 -6.13 -8.38
N PHE A 23 4.18 -5.06 -8.31
CA PHE A 23 3.48 -4.64 -7.09
C PHE A 23 1.99 -5.01 -7.10
N ARG A 24 1.60 -5.97 -7.94
CA ARG A 24 0.19 -6.34 -8.12
C ARG A 24 -0.49 -6.80 -6.83
N GLY A 25 0.21 -7.48 -5.94
CA GLY A 25 -0.34 -7.90 -4.64
C GLY A 25 -0.74 -6.73 -3.75
N ILE A 26 0.05 -5.65 -3.77
CA ILE A 26 -0.30 -4.39 -3.07
C ILE A 26 -1.59 -3.82 -3.66
N PHE A 27 -1.68 -3.68 -4.99
CA PHE A 27 -2.86 -3.13 -5.66
C PHE A 27 -4.12 -3.96 -5.44
N ALA A 28 -4.00 -5.29 -5.40
CA ALA A 28 -5.12 -6.17 -5.07
C ALA A 28 -5.60 -5.95 -3.62
N ASN A 29 -4.68 -5.84 -2.65
CA ASN A 29 -5.01 -5.60 -1.24
C ASN A 29 -5.75 -4.26 -1.03
N VAL A 30 -5.38 -3.22 -1.78
CA VAL A 30 -6.07 -1.91 -1.72
C VAL A 30 -7.23 -1.77 -2.71
N ARG A 31 -7.65 -2.86 -3.36
CA ARG A 31 -8.76 -2.89 -4.33
C ARG A 31 -8.61 -1.90 -5.49
N MET A 32 -7.37 -1.66 -5.92
CA MET A 32 -7.03 -0.86 -7.10
C MET A 32 -6.82 -1.72 -8.36
N ASP A 33 -6.76 -3.05 -8.21
CA ASP A 33 -6.72 -3.99 -9.33
C ASP A 33 -8.12 -4.58 -9.55
N ASP A 34 -8.83 -4.07 -10.56
CA ASP A 34 -10.16 -4.55 -10.97
C ASP A 34 -10.12 -5.91 -11.68
N SER A 35 -8.93 -6.49 -11.91
CA SER A 35 -8.84 -7.79 -12.55
C SER A 35 -9.37 -8.88 -11.62
N ALA A 36 -10.56 -9.39 -11.97
CA ALA A 36 -11.33 -10.42 -11.27
C ALA A 36 -10.67 -11.81 -11.27
N GLN A 37 -9.35 -11.92 -11.15
CA GLN A 37 -8.66 -13.20 -11.01
C GLN A 37 -8.43 -13.54 -9.53
N PRO A 38 -8.95 -14.68 -9.05
CA PRO A 38 -8.85 -15.05 -7.66
C PRO A 38 -7.42 -15.48 -7.30
N ALA A 39 -6.94 -14.92 -6.19
CA ALA A 39 -6.21 -15.61 -5.12
C ALA A 39 -5.18 -16.67 -5.56
N GLY A 40 -4.15 -16.27 -6.31
CA GLY A 40 -2.84 -16.93 -6.24
C GLY A 40 -1.89 -16.09 -5.38
N ASP A 41 -0.73 -16.64 -4.99
CA ASP A 41 0.34 -15.88 -4.34
C ASP A 41 0.76 -14.71 -5.26
N LEU A 42 0.21 -13.53 -5.00
CA LEU A 42 0.56 -12.33 -5.73
C LEU A 42 1.86 -11.78 -5.18
N PRO A 43 2.77 -11.28 -6.04
CA PRO A 43 3.99 -10.64 -5.57
C PRO A 43 3.65 -9.45 -4.67
N PHE A 44 4.30 -9.38 -3.51
CA PHE A 44 4.02 -8.37 -2.47
C PHE A 44 2.56 -8.37 -1.97
N GLY A 45 1.85 -9.51 -2.08
CA GLY A 45 0.48 -9.67 -1.60
C GLY A 45 0.39 -9.93 -0.09
N ASP A 46 1.50 -10.30 0.55
CA ASP A 46 1.54 -10.49 2.00
C ASP A 46 1.31 -9.15 2.74
N MET A 47 0.49 -9.20 3.79
CA MET A 47 0.16 -8.08 4.66
C MET A 47 1.40 -7.42 5.28
N VAL A 48 2.51 -8.15 5.45
CA VAL A 48 3.77 -7.59 5.95
C VAL A 48 4.26 -6.40 5.12
N TYR A 49 4.06 -6.41 3.80
CA TYR A 49 4.47 -5.32 2.92
C TYR A 49 3.58 -4.09 3.09
N MET A 50 2.28 -4.29 3.31
CA MET A 50 1.35 -3.20 3.63
C MET A 50 1.71 -2.56 4.98
N MET A 51 1.96 -3.40 5.99
CA MET A 51 2.37 -2.92 7.32
C MET A 51 3.71 -2.19 7.24
N SER A 52 4.68 -2.69 6.47
CA SER A 52 5.99 -2.05 6.32
C SER A 52 5.89 -0.65 5.68
N ALA A 53 4.94 -0.43 4.76
CA ALA A 53 4.69 0.89 4.19
C ALA A 53 4.10 1.89 5.21
N LEU A 54 3.46 1.38 6.27
CA LEU A 54 2.91 2.17 7.37
C LEU A 54 3.93 2.45 8.49
N LEU A 55 5.03 1.69 8.57
CA LEU A 55 6.05 1.82 9.61
C LEU A 55 6.91 3.09 9.51
N ASP A 56 6.78 3.87 8.43
CA ASP A 56 7.19 5.28 8.41
C ASP A 56 5.94 6.18 8.34
N PRO A 57 5.38 6.57 9.50
CA PRO A 57 4.20 7.43 9.55
C PRO A 57 4.43 8.79 8.88
N SER A 58 5.67 9.30 8.87
CA SER A 58 5.98 10.59 8.23
C SER A 58 5.88 10.48 6.72
N PHE A 59 6.29 9.35 6.14
CA PHE A 59 6.18 9.10 4.70
C PHE A 59 4.76 8.69 4.28
N CYS A 60 4.07 7.91 5.12
CA CYS A 60 2.72 7.40 4.85
C CYS A 60 1.67 8.49 4.62
N PHE A 61 1.80 9.65 5.27
CA PHE A 61 0.84 10.76 5.17
C PHE A 61 1.28 11.90 4.26
N PHE A 62 2.42 11.76 3.58
CA PHE A 62 2.96 12.82 2.73
C PHE A 62 1.98 13.23 1.61
N TRP A 63 1.25 12.28 1.05
CA TRP A 63 0.19 12.54 0.06
C TRP A 63 -0.96 13.39 0.63
N LEU A 64 -1.31 13.19 1.91
CA LEU A 64 -2.37 13.93 2.59
C LEU A 64 -1.94 15.38 2.82
N GLU A 65 -0.65 15.60 3.06
CA GLU A 65 -0.08 16.93 3.23
C GLU A 65 0.06 17.66 1.87
N GLN A 66 0.64 17.00 0.86
CA GLN A 66 1.02 17.63 -0.41
C GLN A 66 -0.07 17.65 -1.49
N ASP A 67 -0.86 16.58 -1.62
CA ASP A 67 -1.74 16.38 -2.77
C ASP A 67 -3.21 16.70 -2.47
N VAL A 68 -3.61 16.72 -1.18
CA VAL A 68 -4.99 16.95 -0.76
C VAL A 68 -5.26 18.42 -0.47
N LEU A 69 -6.23 19.00 -1.18
CA LEU A 69 -6.71 20.37 -0.96
C LEU A 69 -7.86 20.38 0.07
N ALA A 70 -7.50 20.27 1.35
CA ALA A 70 -8.42 20.34 2.48
C ALA A 70 -7.80 21.19 3.62
N PRO A 71 -8.62 21.73 4.55
CA PRO A 71 -8.11 22.39 5.76
C PRO A 71 -7.23 21.46 6.59
N ASP A 72 -6.25 22.02 7.30
CA ASP A 72 -5.28 21.26 8.09
C ASP A 72 -5.94 20.51 9.25
N GLU A 73 -7.05 21.02 9.79
CA GLU A 73 -7.84 20.33 10.80
C GLU A 73 -8.43 19.03 10.26
N VAL A 74 -8.96 19.05 9.03
CA VAL A 74 -9.53 17.87 8.36
C VAL A 74 -8.43 16.86 8.04
N LYS A 75 -7.25 17.32 7.58
CA LYS A 75 -6.10 16.46 7.34
C LYS A 75 -5.63 15.79 8.63
N SER A 76 -5.61 16.52 9.74
CA SER A 76 -5.22 16.00 11.06
C SER A 76 -6.20 14.94 11.55
N GLU A 77 -7.50 15.19 11.44
CA GLU A 77 -8.53 14.20 11.80
C GLU A 77 -8.40 12.91 10.97
N VAL A 78 -8.20 13.03 9.66
CA VAL A 78 -8.01 11.88 8.77
C VAL A 78 -6.73 11.10 9.15
N LYS A 79 -5.65 11.80 9.48
CA LYS A 79 -4.39 11.19 9.93
C LYS A 79 -4.59 10.38 11.21
N GLU A 80 -5.27 10.94 12.20
CA GLU A 80 -5.59 10.24 13.46
C GLU A 80 -6.45 9.00 13.22
N MET A 81 -7.53 9.12 12.44
CA MET A 81 -8.40 7.98 12.12
C MET A 81 -7.64 6.83 11.43
N ILE A 82 -6.81 7.14 10.45
CA ILE A 82 -6.01 6.12 9.75
C ILE A 82 -5.04 5.45 10.71
N MET A 83 -4.39 6.22 11.58
CA MET A 83 -3.45 5.68 12.56
C MET A 83 -4.14 4.75 13.57
N ASP A 84 -5.33 5.10 14.05
CA ASP A 84 -6.12 4.26 14.94
C ASP A 84 -6.52 2.93 14.28
N LEU A 85 -6.93 2.98 13.01
CA LEU A 85 -7.26 1.77 12.24
C LEU A 85 -6.04 0.87 12.05
N VAL A 86 -4.88 1.44 11.75
CA VAL A 86 -3.62 0.71 11.59
C VAL A 86 -3.20 0.06 12.91
N LEU A 87 -3.28 0.78 14.03
CA LEU A 87 -2.98 0.24 15.35
C LEU A 87 -3.96 -0.87 15.75
N ALA A 88 -5.25 -0.73 15.41
CA ALA A 88 -6.24 -1.78 15.63
C ALA A 88 -5.92 -3.05 14.82
N GLU A 89 -5.48 -2.91 13.57
CA GLU A 89 -5.13 -4.05 12.72
C GLU A 89 -3.81 -4.72 13.15
N ALA A 90 -2.79 -3.93 13.50
CA ALA A 90 -1.53 -4.42 14.05
C ALA A 90 -1.75 -5.31 15.27
N ARG A 91 -2.64 -4.91 16.18
CA ARG A 91 -3.01 -5.69 17.37
C ARG A 91 -3.61 -7.06 17.01
N LYS A 92 -4.42 -7.16 15.95
CA LYS A 92 -4.99 -8.45 15.50
C LYS A 92 -3.91 -9.40 14.99
N VAL A 93 -2.93 -8.89 14.25
CA VAL A 93 -1.80 -9.68 13.73
C VAL A 93 -0.95 -10.23 14.87
N THR A 94 -0.67 -9.43 15.91
CA THR A 94 0.07 -9.89 17.10
C THR A 94 -0.66 -11.01 17.84
N ILE A 95 -1.98 -10.89 18.02
CA ILE A 95 -2.81 -11.92 18.70
C ILE A 95 -2.82 -13.24 17.92
N LEU A 96 -2.89 -13.18 16.58
CA LEU A 96 -2.85 -14.37 15.72
C LEU A 96 -1.47 -15.08 15.80
N ALA A 97 -0.38 -14.32 15.87
CA ALA A 97 0.96 -14.87 16.01
C ALA A 97 1.17 -15.59 17.36
N GLU A 98 0.59 -15.07 18.45
CA GLU A 98 0.66 -15.68 19.79
C GLU A 98 -0.19 -16.96 19.88
N SER A 99 -1.38 -16.97 19.26
CA SER A 99 -2.27 -18.16 19.24
C SER A 99 -1.75 -19.34 18.42
N SER A 100 -0.85 -19.08 17.46
CA SER A 100 -0.17 -20.07 16.62
C SER A 100 0.96 -20.81 17.36
N SER A 101 1.53 -20.21 18.41
CA SER A 101 2.66 -20.76 19.17
C SER A 101 2.27 -21.84 20.20
N GLY A 102 1.00 -22.23 20.27
CA GLY A 102 0.41 -23.11 21.29
C GLY A 102 0.37 -24.60 20.97
N LYS A 103 1.28 -25.16 20.15
CA LYS A 103 1.40 -26.63 20.01
C LYS A 103 2.63 -27.14 20.76
N PRO A 104 2.46 -27.79 21.93
CA PRO A 104 3.52 -28.58 22.52
C PRO A 104 3.70 -29.86 21.68
N PHE A 105 4.96 -30.23 21.45
CA PHE A 105 5.33 -31.59 21.05
C PHE A 105 5.05 -32.57 22.20
#